data_AF-A0A5N7Z6Z4-F1
#
_entry.id   AF-A0A5N7Z6Z4-F1
#
_cell.length_a   1.000
_cell.length_b   1.000
_cell.length_c   1.000
_cell.angle_alpha   90.00
_cell.angle_beta   90.00
_cell.angle_gamma   90.00
#
_symmetry.space_group_name_H-M   'P 1'
#
loop_
_entity.id
_entity.type
_entity.pdbx_description
1 polymer ?
#
loop_
_entity_poly.entity_id
_entity_poly.type
_entity_poly.pdbx_seq_one_letter_code
_entity_poly.pdbx_strand_id
1 'polypeptide(L)'
;MSYTKLIEEKYAEAVKGIKEKEEWSNEPNTKWYKYIIGLPVQLQICYLIVVFHNQIFNGGFHQYFVNGYGQFAKETIDALKTIGALKKAELLEEALKIVNSESYS
;
A
#
# COMPACT_ATOMS: atom_id res chain seq x y z
N MET A 1 19.71 10.07 13.09
CA MET A 1 19.17 9.04 12.16
C MET A 1 18.49 9.79 11.01
N SER A 2 18.80 9.46 9.76
CA SER A 2 18.12 10.06 8.59
C SER A 2 16.67 9.55 8.49
N TYR A 3 15.77 10.36 7.96
CA TYR A 3 14.39 9.94 7.67
C TYR A 3 14.35 8.73 6.74
N THR A 4 15.24 8.65 5.76
CA THR A 4 15.36 7.49 4.86
C THR A 4 15.62 6.21 5.66
N LYS A 5 16.58 6.25 6.59
CA LYS A 5 16.92 5.09 7.42
C LYS A 5 15.75 4.66 8.32
N LEU A 6 15.02 5.62 8.89
CA LEU A 6 13.84 5.33 9.70
C LEU A 6 12.73 4.67 8.86
N ILE A 7 12.49 5.15 7.64
CA ILE A 7 11.51 4.57 6.72
C ILE A 7 11.93 3.14 6.34
N GLU A 8 13.20 2.91 6.03
CA GLU A 8 13.73 1.59 5.71
C GLU A 8 13.56 0.60 6.88
N GLU A 9 13.90 1.02 8.11
CA GLU A 9 13.74 0.22 9.32
C GLU A 9 12.26 -0.12 9.57
N LYS A 10 11.37 0.85 9.47
CA LYS A 10 9.93 0.64 9.70
C LYS A 10 9.27 -0.18 8.60
N TYR A 11 9.69 0.01 7.36
CA TYR A 11 9.24 -0.83 6.26
C TYR A 11 9.73 -2.28 6.43
N ALA A 12 11.00 -2.48 6.80
CA ALA A 12 11.56 -3.79 7.07
C ALA A 12 10.80 -4.51 8.22
N GLU A 13 10.45 -3.77 9.27
CA GLU A 13 9.61 -4.25 10.37
C GLU A 13 8.21 -4.67 9.87
N ALA A 14 7.56 -3.83 9.07
CA ALA A 14 6.23 -4.09 8.52
C ALA A 14 6.15 -5.31 7.60
N VAL A 15 7.22 -5.62 6.85
CA VAL A 15 7.25 -6.76 5.92
C VAL A 15 7.80 -8.06 6.52
N LYS A 16 8.27 -8.02 7.77
CA LYS A 16 8.92 -9.18 8.40
C LYS A 16 8.03 -10.43 8.38
N GLY A 17 6.76 -10.29 8.75
CA GLY A 17 5.81 -11.40 8.78
C GLY A 17 5.30 -11.86 7.41
N ILE A 18 5.54 -11.09 6.34
CA ILE A 18 5.24 -11.49 4.95
C ILE A 18 6.37 -12.36 4.41
N LYS A 19 7.63 -11.98 4.65
CA LYS A 19 8.81 -12.72 4.16
C LYS A 19 8.91 -14.14 4.72
N GLU A 20 8.40 -14.35 5.92
CA GLU A 20 8.33 -15.68 6.56
C GLU A 20 7.20 -16.56 5.98
N LYS A 21 6.36 -16.03 5.07
CA LYS A 21 5.13 -16.65 4.57
C LYS A 21 4.96 -16.42 3.05
N GLU A 22 5.94 -16.90 2.28
CA GLU A 22 6.07 -16.74 0.81
C GLU A 22 4.80 -17.07 -0.03
N GLU A 23 3.84 -17.79 0.55
CA GLU A 23 2.59 -18.22 -0.10
C GLU A 23 1.53 -17.11 -0.29
N TRP A 24 1.78 -15.88 0.17
CA TRP A 24 0.74 -14.84 0.20
C TRP A 24 0.53 -14.07 -1.10
N SER A 25 1.41 -14.28 -2.08
CA SER A 25 1.62 -13.39 -3.23
C SER A 25 0.74 -13.68 -4.46
N ASN A 26 -0.11 -14.71 -4.45
CA ASN A 26 -0.70 -15.25 -5.69
C ASN A 26 -2.22 -15.03 -5.89
N GLU A 27 -2.97 -14.42 -4.97
CA GLU A 27 -4.40 -14.10 -5.13
C GLU A 27 -4.80 -12.86 -4.31
N PRO A 28 -6.03 -12.29 -4.43
CA PRO A 28 -6.62 -11.40 -3.41
C PRO A 28 -6.64 -12.11 -2.06
N ASN A 29 -5.49 -12.07 -1.39
CA ASN A 29 -5.23 -12.94 -0.27
C ASN A 29 -5.70 -12.24 0.98
N THR A 30 -6.86 -12.65 1.47
CA THR A 30 -7.41 -12.18 2.75
C THR A 30 -6.38 -12.22 3.88
N LYS A 31 -5.36 -13.10 3.85
CA LYS A 31 -4.28 -13.14 4.84
C LYS A 31 -3.29 -11.98 4.68
N TRP A 32 -2.86 -11.67 3.46
CA TRP A 32 -1.97 -10.53 3.20
C TRP A 32 -2.66 -9.23 3.59
N TYR A 33 -3.89 -9.06 3.13
CA TYR A 33 -4.73 -7.93 3.51
C TYR A 33 -4.79 -7.84 5.05
N LYS A 34 -5.39 -8.83 5.73
CA LYS A 34 -5.56 -8.86 7.19
C LYS A 34 -4.26 -8.59 7.96
N TYR A 35 -3.13 -9.12 7.49
CA TYR A 35 -1.85 -8.88 8.12
C TYR A 35 -1.48 -7.40 8.09
N ILE A 36 -1.53 -6.75 6.93
CA ILE A 36 -1.16 -5.34 6.77
C ILE A 36 -2.09 -4.42 7.57
N ILE A 37 -3.40 -4.64 7.52
CA ILE A 37 -4.37 -3.78 8.24
C ILE A 37 -4.37 -4.06 9.75
N GLY A 38 -3.85 -5.22 10.17
CA GLY A 38 -3.66 -5.57 11.57
C GLY A 38 -2.35 -5.08 12.19
N LEU A 39 -1.46 -4.46 11.41
CA LEU A 39 -0.22 -3.87 11.93
C LEU A 39 -0.51 -2.66 12.83
N PRO A 40 0.39 -2.32 13.76
CA PRO A 40 0.41 -1.00 14.38
C PRO A 40 0.32 0.11 13.32
N VAL A 41 -0.50 1.13 13.57
CA VAL A 41 -0.88 2.15 12.57
C VAL A 41 0.33 2.79 11.87
N GLN A 42 1.45 2.99 12.58
CA GLN A 42 2.66 3.58 12.00
C GLN A 42 3.32 2.64 10.97
N LEU A 43 3.31 1.33 11.22
CA LEU A 43 3.85 0.33 10.31
C LEU A 43 2.93 0.12 9.10
N GLN A 44 1.62 0.12 9.33
CA GLN A 44 0.62 0.08 8.28
C GLN A 44 0.80 1.27 7.31
N ILE A 45 0.82 2.51 7.82
CA ILE A 45 1.03 3.71 7.01
C ILE A 45 2.36 3.63 6.26
N CYS A 46 3.45 3.24 6.94
CA CYS A 46 4.76 3.12 6.31
C CYS A 46 4.74 2.12 5.13
N TYR A 47 4.15 0.94 5.33
CA TYR A 47 3.99 -0.07 4.28
C TYR A 47 3.21 0.47 3.08
N LEU A 48 2.01 1.01 3.31
CA LEU A 48 1.12 1.50 2.26
C LEU A 48 1.79 2.59 1.41
N ILE A 49 2.45 3.55 2.06
CA ILE A 49 3.11 4.67 1.38
C ILE A 49 4.35 4.22 0.60
N VAL A 50 5.20 3.36 1.17
CA VAL A 50 6.42 2.88 0.50
C VAL A 50 6.06 2.02 -0.71
N VAL A 51 5.12 1.09 -0.55
CA VAL A 51 4.65 0.24 -1.66
C VAL A 51 4.04 1.10 -2.75
N PHE A 52 3.12 2.01 -2.42
CA PHE A 52 2.51 2.90 -3.38
C PHE A 52 3.57 3.69 -4.16
N HIS A 53 4.51 4.33 -3.45
CA HIS A 53 5.60 5.08 -4.08
C HIS A 53 6.40 4.22 -5.06
N ASN A 54 6.81 3.03 -4.65
CA ASN A 54 7.62 2.13 -5.47
C ASN A 54 6.88 1.63 -6.71
N GLN A 55 5.59 1.29 -6.59
CA GLN A 55 4.81 0.85 -7.75
C GLN A 55 4.62 1.99 -8.76
N ILE A 56 4.27 3.19 -8.27
CA ILE A 56 4.08 4.36 -9.13
C ILE A 56 5.38 4.72 -9.85
N PHE A 57 6.52 4.71 -9.14
CA PHE A 57 7.81 5.08 -9.72
C PHE A 57 8.33 4.05 -10.73
N ASN A 58 8.03 2.77 -10.53
CA ASN A 58 8.52 1.70 -11.40
C ASN A 58 7.63 1.45 -12.63
N GLY A 59 6.31 1.55 -12.49
CA GLY A 59 5.37 1.20 -13.56
C GLY A 59 4.02 1.90 -13.48
N GLY A 60 3.91 2.96 -12.69
CA GLY A 60 2.69 3.75 -12.55
C GLY A 60 1.53 2.99 -11.89
N PHE A 61 0.33 3.55 -12.05
CA PHE A 61 -0.90 2.93 -11.53
C PHE A 61 -1.19 1.57 -12.14
N HIS A 62 -0.78 1.33 -13.40
CA HIS A 62 -0.91 0.02 -14.03
C HIS A 62 -0.24 -1.08 -13.20
N GLN A 63 1.02 -0.87 -12.82
CA GLN A 63 1.76 -1.83 -12.00
C GLN A 63 1.16 -1.96 -10.59
N TYR A 64 0.72 -0.85 -9.98
CA TYR A 64 0.08 -0.86 -8.67
C TYR A 64 -1.16 -1.77 -8.63
N PHE A 65 -2.04 -1.69 -9.64
CA PHE A 65 -3.25 -2.51 -9.68
C PHE A 65 -2.98 -3.95 -10.12
N VAL A 66 -2.16 -4.17 -11.16
CA VAL A 66 -1.87 -5.52 -11.69
C VAL A 66 -1.13 -6.38 -10.66
N ASN A 67 -0.23 -5.80 -9.86
CA ASN A 67 0.48 -6.52 -8.79
C ASN A 67 -0.39 -6.75 -7.54
N GLY A 68 -1.70 -6.48 -7.61
CA GLY A 68 -2.64 -6.74 -6.52
C GLY A 68 -2.59 -5.74 -5.37
N TYR A 69 -1.75 -4.70 -5.42
CA TYR A 69 -1.72 -3.67 -4.38
C TYR A 69 -2.97 -2.78 -4.37
N GLY A 70 -3.75 -2.80 -5.46
CA GLY A 70 -5.07 -2.19 -5.53
C GLY A 70 -6.03 -2.60 -4.41
N GLN A 71 -5.83 -3.78 -3.81
CA GLN A 71 -6.62 -4.23 -2.65
C GLN A 71 -6.48 -3.31 -1.42
N PHE A 72 -5.44 -2.48 -1.37
CA PHE A 72 -5.19 -1.50 -0.29
C PHE A 72 -5.50 -0.06 -0.69
N ALA A 73 -6.16 0.17 -1.82
CA ALA A 73 -6.28 1.51 -2.38
C ALA A 73 -6.99 2.48 -1.42
N LYS A 74 -8.05 2.03 -0.73
CA LYS A 74 -8.80 2.84 0.25
C LYS A 74 -7.91 3.21 1.45
N GLU A 75 -7.21 2.23 2.02
CA GLU A 75 -6.31 2.42 3.15
C GLU A 75 -5.12 3.31 2.76
N THR A 76 -4.63 3.19 1.52
CA THR A 76 -3.55 4.02 0.99
C THR A 76 -3.99 5.46 0.82
N ILE A 77 -5.22 5.70 0.34
CA ILE A 77 -5.81 7.05 0.26
C ILE A 77 -5.88 7.67 1.66
N ASP A 78 -6.34 6.93 2.67
CA ASP A 78 -6.43 7.41 4.05
C ASP A 78 -5.05 7.66 4.67
N ALA A 79 -4.08 6.79 4.40
CA ALA A 79 -2.69 6.98 4.82
C ALA A 79 -2.07 8.24 4.19
N LEU A 80 -2.31 8.47 2.89
CA LEU A 80 -1.85 9.67 2.19
C LEU A 80 -2.47 10.94 2.78
N LYS A 81 -3.78 10.92 3.09
CA LYS A 81 -4.46 12.02 3.78
C LYS A 81 -3.87 12.26 5.16
N THR A 82 -3.61 11.19 5.92
CA THR A 82 -3.03 11.25 7.27
C THR A 82 -1.66 11.93 7.30
N ILE A 83 -0.81 11.68 6.29
CA ILE A 83 0.52 12.32 6.20
C ILE A 83 0.50 13.68 5.47
N GLY A 84 -0.68 14.20 5.12
CA GLY A 84 -0.83 15.49 4.42
C GLY A 84 -0.54 15.45 2.91
N ALA A 85 -0.40 14.28 2.29
CA ALA A 85 -0.13 14.10 0.86
C ALA A 85 -1.41 14.15 -0.01
N LEU A 86 -2.22 15.20 0.17
CA LEU A 86 -3.58 15.30 -0.39
C LEU A 86 -3.65 15.11 -1.91
N LYS A 87 -2.76 15.75 -2.68
CA LYS A 87 -2.74 15.62 -4.15
C LYS A 87 -2.49 14.17 -4.61
N LYS A 88 -1.68 13.42 -3.88
CA LYS A 88 -1.43 12.01 -4.19
C LYS A 88 -2.64 11.14 -3.86
N ALA A 89 -3.36 11.49 -2.77
CA ALA A 89 -4.59 10.82 -2.40
C ALA A 89 -5.67 11.02 -3.49
N GLU A 90 -5.83 12.26 -3.98
CA GLU A 90 -6.74 12.59 -5.08
C GLU A 90 -6.43 11.79 -6.35
N LEU A 91 -5.16 11.74 -6.76
CA LEU A 91 -4.74 10.96 -7.94
C LEU A 91 -5.06 9.46 -7.81
N LEU A 92 -4.82 8.87 -6.63
CA LEU A 92 -5.16 7.47 -6.39
C LEU A 92 -6.67 7.25 -6.35
N GLU A 93 -7.44 8.20 -5.81
CA GLU A 93 -8.90 8.14 -5.78
C GLU A 93 -9.50 8.17 -7.20
N GLU A 94 -8.98 9.04 -8.07
CA GLU A 94 -9.35 9.10 -9.49
C GLU A 94 -8.97 7.81 -10.23
N ALA A 95 -7.74 7.32 -10.02
CA ALA A 95 -7.29 6.07 -10.63
C ALA A 95 -8.16 4.87 -10.18
N LEU A 96 -8.53 4.81 -8.91
CA LEU A 96 -9.40 3.78 -8.36
C LEU A 96 -10.80 3.82 -9.01
N LYS A 97 -11.37 5.01 -9.22
CA LYS A 97 -12.67 5.17 -9.90
C LYS A 97 -12.64 4.67 -11.34
N ILE A 98 -11.52 4.81 -12.03
CA ILE A 98 -11.36 4.33 -13.42
C ILE A 98 -11.29 2.80 -13.46
N VAL A 99 -10.49 2.18 -12.59
CA VAL A 99 -10.28 0.72 -12.61
C VAL A 99 -11.38 -0.07 -11.92
N ASN A 100 -12.14 0.58 -11.02
CA ASN A 100 -13.27 0.00 -10.30
C ASN A 100 -14.53 0.84 -10.56
N SER A 101 -14.88 1.01 -11.84
CA SER A 101 -16.04 1.82 -12.27
C SER A 101 -17.37 1.34 -11.67
N GLU A 102 -17.46 0.05 -11.34
CA GLU A 102 -18.64 -0.57 -10.73
C GLU A 102 -18.63 -0.52 -9.20
N SER A 103 -17.63 0.13 -8.59
CA SER A 103 -17.53 0.35 -7.13
C SER A 103 -17.58 -0.92 -6.29
N TYR A 104 -16.99 -2.02 -6.78
CA TYR A 104 -16.88 -3.25 -6.00
C TYR A 104 -16.15 -2.99 -4.67
N SER A 105 -16.72 -3.54 -3.60
CA SER A 105 -16.34 -3.28 -2.21
C SER A 105 -15.05 -3.97 -1.81
#